data_AF-X1QBV3-F1
#
_entry.id   AF-X1QBV3-F1
#
_cell.length_a   1.000
_cell.length_b   1.000
_cell.length_c   1.000
_cell.angle_alpha   90.00
_cell.angle_beta   90.00
_cell.angle_gamma   90.00
#
_symmetry.space_group_name_H-M   'P 1'
#
loop_
_entity.id
_entity.type
_entity.pdbx_description
1 polymer ?
#
loop_
_entity_poly.entity_id
_entity_poly.type
_entity_poly.pdbx_seq_one_letter_code
_entity_poly.pdbx_strand_id
1 'polypeptide(L)'
;MMQLGFLSPPSETLAIGASVPIGVSAAVLIGGTNDMTTTQQMGARWEVKDPDGVVVDSYEDWEIWPYTGPGAEHGFVGNRFDLNKLGTYTVKADLLMNPDDPVTVDSYDGDLCVVTTEIPPEYELIQHTIYPFAYIYDGDVEVTTVTFKTDPFTPAAWIGDKFASKLEEEVRARG
;
A
#
# COMPACT_ATOMS: atom_id res chain seq x y z
N MET A 1 -11.04 -12.53 -5.69
CA MET A 1 -10.94 -12.36 -4.22
C MET A 1 -10.49 -10.94 -4.02
N MET A 2 -11.42 -10.04 -3.67
CA MET A 2 -11.20 -8.59 -3.65
C MET A 2 -10.80 -8.13 -2.25
N GLN A 3 -9.94 -7.11 -2.16
CA GLN A 3 -9.37 -6.62 -0.92
C GLN A 3 -9.65 -5.12 -0.80
N LEU A 4 -10.45 -4.73 0.19
CA LEU A 4 -10.67 -3.34 0.57
C LEU A 4 -9.41 -2.77 1.25
N GLY A 5 -8.93 -1.63 0.79
CA GLY A 5 -7.81 -0.91 1.39
C GLY A 5 -8.20 0.53 1.69
N PHE A 6 -7.89 1.01 2.90
CA PHE A 6 -8.15 2.38 3.33
C PHE A 6 -6.83 3.15 3.44
N LEU A 7 -6.77 4.39 2.92
CA LEU A 7 -5.56 5.22 2.95
C LEU A 7 -5.73 6.40 3.93
N SER A 8 -4.84 6.49 4.92
CA SER A 8 -4.67 7.63 5.82
C SER A 8 -3.31 8.30 5.57
N PRO A 9 -3.12 9.61 5.82
CA PRO A 9 -1.78 10.18 5.84
C PRO A 9 -1.07 9.84 7.18
N PRO A 10 0.27 9.78 7.26
CA PRO A 10 1.27 9.52 6.24
C PRO A 10 1.72 8.03 6.24
N SER A 11 1.73 7.44 5.04
CA SER A 11 2.61 6.33 4.63
C SER A 11 2.28 4.88 5.01
N GLU A 12 1.19 4.56 5.71
CA GLU A 12 0.78 3.15 5.88
C GLU A 12 -0.71 2.95 5.60
N THR A 13 -1.03 2.00 4.72
CA THR A 13 -2.37 1.43 4.58
C THR A 13 -2.79 0.89 5.94
N LEU A 14 -3.66 1.61 6.64
CA LEU A 14 -4.21 1.11 7.89
C LEU A 14 -5.17 -0.03 7.58
N ALA A 15 -5.07 -1.11 8.35
CA ALA A 15 -6.09 -2.14 8.34
C ALA A 15 -7.41 -1.54 8.85
N ILE A 16 -8.52 -2.08 8.36
CA ILE A 16 -9.86 -1.81 8.88
C ILE A 16 -9.84 -1.94 10.41
N GLY A 17 -10.37 -0.93 11.11
CA GLY A 17 -10.42 -0.90 12.58
C GLY A 17 -9.12 -0.46 13.26
N ALA A 18 -8.17 0.13 12.54
CA ALA A 18 -6.95 0.68 13.14
C ALA A 18 -7.24 1.87 14.08
N SER A 19 -6.35 2.08 15.05
CA SER A 19 -6.38 3.24 15.93
C SER A 19 -5.78 4.46 15.22
N VAL A 20 -6.50 5.58 15.21
CA VAL A 20 -6.10 6.82 14.54
C VAL A 20 -6.12 7.98 15.53
N PRO A 21 -5.11 8.88 15.54
CA PRO A 21 -5.10 10.05 16.40
C PRO A 21 -6.26 11.01 16.10
N ILE A 22 -6.85 11.59 17.14
CA ILE A 22 -7.85 12.65 16.99
C ILE A 22 -7.27 13.89 16.28
N GLY A 23 -8.11 14.56 15.49
CA GLY A 23 -7.80 15.82 14.83
C GLY A 23 -7.07 15.69 13.50
N VAL A 24 -6.89 14.47 12.99
CA VAL A 24 -6.40 14.23 11.62
C VAL A 24 -7.55 14.22 10.62
N SER A 25 -7.24 14.41 9.34
CA SER A 25 -8.20 14.25 8.25
C SER A 25 -7.99 12.91 7.54
N ALA A 26 -9.09 12.25 7.16
CA ALA A 26 -9.09 10.99 6.44
C ALA A 26 -9.79 11.15 5.07
N ALA A 27 -9.56 10.18 4.18
CA ALA A 27 -10.30 10.02 2.93
C ALA A 27 -10.52 8.53 2.67
N VAL A 28 -11.64 8.19 2.04
CA VAL A 28 -11.91 6.80 1.62
C VAL A 28 -11.39 6.61 0.19
N LEU A 29 -10.68 5.51 -0.04
CA LEU A 29 -10.33 5.01 -1.36
C LEU A 29 -10.90 3.61 -1.49
N ILE A 30 -11.61 3.32 -2.57
CA ILE A 30 -12.14 1.99 -2.88
C ILE A 30 -11.64 1.58 -4.25
N GLY A 31 -11.03 0.41 -4.33
CA GLY A 31 -10.62 -0.21 -5.60
C GLY A 31 -11.51 -1.41 -5.93
N GLY A 32 -11.79 -1.61 -7.21
CA GLY A 32 -12.48 -2.78 -7.72
C GLY A 32 -11.77 -3.33 -8.96
N THR A 33 -11.77 -4.66 -9.11
CA THR A 33 -11.27 -5.35 -10.30
C THR A 33 -12.45 -5.87 -11.12
N ASN A 34 -12.45 -5.66 -12.43
CA ASN A 34 -13.46 -6.25 -13.31
C ASN A 34 -13.09 -7.70 -13.66
N ASP A 35 -13.61 -8.66 -12.91
CA ASP A 35 -13.38 -10.10 -13.14
C ASP A 35 -14.23 -10.68 -14.29
N MET A 36 -15.01 -9.87 -15.00
CA MET A 36 -15.84 -10.31 -16.14
C MET A 36 -15.02 -10.42 -17.44
N THR A 37 -15.57 -11.14 -18.42
CA THR A 37 -14.98 -11.26 -19.77
C THR A 37 -15.31 -10.07 -20.68
N THR A 38 -16.17 -9.16 -20.25
CA THR A 38 -16.60 -7.96 -20.98
C THR A 38 -16.19 -6.69 -20.23
N THR A 39 -16.06 -5.59 -20.97
CA THR A 39 -15.88 -4.26 -20.38
C THR A 39 -17.14 -3.85 -19.63
N GLN A 40 -16.98 -3.41 -18.38
CA GLN A 40 -18.07 -2.95 -17.52
C GLN A 40 -17.79 -1.53 -17.05
N GLN A 41 -18.83 -0.71 -16.93
CA GLN A 41 -18.73 0.57 -16.23
C GLN A 41 -18.87 0.33 -14.73
N MET A 42 -17.82 0.69 -13.98
CA MET A 42 -17.75 0.52 -12.53
C MET A 42 -18.38 1.73 -11.81
N GLY A 43 -18.90 1.53 -10.61
CA GLY A 43 -19.32 2.61 -9.71
C GLY A 43 -19.00 2.29 -8.26
N ALA A 44 -19.01 3.29 -7.41
CA ALA A 44 -18.89 3.10 -5.97
C ALA A 44 -19.77 4.08 -5.20
N ARG A 45 -20.27 3.62 -4.07
CA ARG A 45 -21.07 4.41 -3.14
C ARG A 45 -20.64 4.12 -1.72
N TRP A 46 -20.54 5.14 -0.87
CA TRP A 46 -20.36 4.92 0.56
C TRP A 46 -20.92 6.04 1.43
N GLU A 47 -21.09 5.72 2.71
CA GLU A 47 -21.47 6.63 3.78
C GLU A 47 -20.59 6.36 5.00
N VAL A 48 -19.90 7.39 5.49
CA VAL A 48 -19.09 7.34 6.72
C VAL A 48 -19.85 8.02 7.84
N LYS A 49 -19.94 7.36 8.99
CA LYS A 49 -20.56 7.91 10.20
C LYS A 49 -19.54 8.10 11.30
N ASP A 50 -19.73 9.18 12.05
CA ASP A 50 -19.01 9.41 13.29
C ASP A 50 -19.53 8.51 14.43
N PRO A 51 -18.87 8.53 15.61
CA PRO A 51 -19.26 7.70 16.75
C PRO A 51 -20.67 7.99 17.31
N ASP A 52 -21.25 9.15 16.98
CA ASP A 52 -22.63 9.52 17.36
C ASP A 52 -23.65 9.08 16.28
N GLY A 53 -23.19 8.48 15.18
CA GLY A 53 -24.01 8.05 14.05
C GLY A 53 -24.32 9.15 13.04
N VAL A 54 -23.66 10.30 13.12
CA VAL A 54 -23.83 11.41 12.16
C VAL A 54 -23.00 11.14 10.91
N VAL A 55 -23.60 11.32 9.74
CA VAL A 55 -22.90 11.17 8.45
C VAL A 55 -21.89 12.31 8.29
N VAL A 56 -20.62 11.96 8.16
CA VAL A 56 -19.50 12.90 7.97
C VAL A 56 -18.94 12.90 6.56
N ASP A 57 -19.13 11.82 5.80
CA ASP A 57 -18.83 11.76 4.37
C ASP A 57 -19.87 10.90 3.66
N SER A 58 -20.20 11.29 2.44
CA SER A 58 -21.07 10.54 1.54
C SER A 58 -20.58 10.73 0.11
N TYR A 59 -20.49 9.62 -0.61
CA TYR A 59 -19.98 9.60 -1.97
C TYR A 59 -20.80 8.64 -2.82
N GLU A 60 -21.03 9.04 -4.06
CA GLU A 60 -21.56 8.19 -5.12
C GLU A 60 -21.01 8.69 -6.45
N ASP A 61 -20.35 7.82 -7.20
CA ASP A 61 -19.83 8.15 -8.53
C ASP A 61 -19.74 6.92 -9.42
N TRP A 62 -19.70 7.18 -10.73
CA TRP A 62 -19.56 6.19 -11.77
C TRP A 62 -18.35 6.51 -12.64
N GLU A 63 -17.62 5.47 -13.03
CA GLU A 63 -16.47 5.58 -13.94
C GLU A 63 -16.88 6.31 -15.22
N ILE A 64 -16.08 7.30 -15.62
CA ILE A 64 -16.23 7.98 -16.90
C ILE A 64 -15.42 7.23 -17.96
N TRP A 65 -15.96 7.18 -19.18
CA TRP A 65 -15.30 6.53 -20.32
C TRP A 65 -13.82 6.97 -20.46
N PRO A 66 -12.88 6.04 -20.74
CA PRO A 66 -13.08 4.63 -21.08
C PRO A 66 -13.41 3.74 -19.87
N TYR A 67 -14.29 2.76 -20.09
CA TYR A 67 -14.73 1.84 -19.04
C TYR A 67 -13.72 0.71 -18.77
N THR A 68 -13.82 0.11 -17.59
CA THR A 68 -12.92 -0.92 -17.10
C THR A 68 -13.01 -2.21 -17.92
N GLY A 69 -11.92 -2.53 -18.63
CA GLY A 69 -11.81 -3.77 -19.42
C GLY A 69 -11.68 -5.04 -18.56
N PRO A 70 -11.76 -6.23 -19.18
CA PRO A 70 -11.57 -7.52 -18.48
C PRO A 70 -10.25 -7.59 -17.73
N GLY A 71 -10.29 -7.92 -16.44
CA GLY A 71 -9.14 -8.04 -15.54
C GLY A 71 -8.48 -6.71 -15.14
N ALA A 72 -9.04 -5.57 -15.55
CA ALA A 72 -8.53 -4.25 -15.18
C ALA A 72 -9.11 -3.76 -13.85
N GLU A 73 -8.43 -2.79 -13.23
CA GLU A 73 -8.82 -2.19 -11.95
C GLU A 73 -9.30 -0.75 -12.12
N HIS A 74 -10.24 -0.34 -11.29
CA HIS A 74 -10.69 1.05 -11.16
C HIS A 74 -10.74 1.46 -9.69
N GLY A 75 -10.30 2.69 -9.41
CA GLY A 75 -10.25 3.25 -8.06
C GLY A 75 -11.12 4.50 -7.93
N PHE A 76 -11.91 4.55 -6.87
CA PHE A 76 -12.74 5.70 -6.47
C PHE A 76 -12.14 6.36 -5.24
N VAL A 77 -12.07 7.69 -5.24
CA VAL A 77 -11.47 8.46 -4.15
C VAL A 77 -12.48 9.50 -3.66
N GLY A 78 -12.74 9.46 -2.36
CA GLY A 78 -13.65 10.37 -1.69
C GLY A 78 -13.10 11.74 -1.36
N ASN A 79 -13.99 12.53 -0.77
CA ASN A 79 -13.60 13.78 -0.15
C ASN A 79 -12.78 13.53 1.12
N ARG A 80 -12.12 14.59 1.58
CA ARG A 80 -11.50 14.60 2.90
C ARG A 80 -12.53 14.98 3.96
N PHE A 81 -12.49 14.30 5.11
CA PHE A 81 -13.29 14.62 6.29
C PHE A 81 -12.41 14.56 7.55
N ASP A 82 -12.82 15.29 8.59
CA ASP A 82 -12.06 15.42 9.82
C ASP A 82 -12.48 14.39 10.88
N LEU A 83 -11.51 13.75 11.50
CA LEU A 83 -11.68 12.82 12.61
C LEU A 83 -11.61 13.58 13.95
N ASN A 84 -12.66 14.34 14.25
CA ASN A 84 -12.69 15.30 15.37
C ASN A 84 -13.40 14.78 16.64
N LYS A 85 -13.94 13.56 16.60
CA LYS A 85 -14.56 12.87 17.74
C LYS A 85 -13.81 11.59 18.08
N LEU A 86 -13.76 11.27 19.37
CA LEU A 86 -13.23 9.99 19.87
C LEU A 86 -14.26 8.88 19.71
N GLY A 87 -13.79 7.67 19.42
CA GLY A 87 -14.63 6.49 19.26
C GLY A 87 -14.58 5.90 17.85
N THR A 88 -15.45 4.93 17.61
CA THR A 88 -15.48 4.17 16.35
C THR A 88 -16.23 4.95 15.28
N TYR A 89 -15.55 5.21 14.16
CA TYR A 89 -16.20 5.65 12.93
C TYR A 89 -16.58 4.42 12.12
N THR A 90 -17.76 4.42 11.53
CA THR A 90 -18.24 3.31 10.70
C THR A 90 -18.34 3.73 9.25
N VAL A 91 -18.21 2.77 8.35
CA VAL A 91 -18.39 2.96 6.92
C VAL A 91 -19.28 1.86 6.36
N LYS A 92 -20.23 2.28 5.53
CA LYS A 92 -20.97 1.39 4.65
C LYS A 92 -20.60 1.72 3.22
N ALA A 93 -20.03 0.76 2.50
CA ALA A 93 -19.54 0.93 1.16
C ALA A 93 -20.06 -0.17 0.23
N ASP A 94 -20.47 0.21 -0.97
CA ASP A 94 -20.95 -0.68 -2.03
C ASP A 94 -20.11 -0.44 -3.29
N LEU A 95 -19.59 -1.51 -3.89
CA LEU A 95 -19.01 -1.50 -5.22
C LEU A 95 -20.09 -1.92 -6.23
N LEU A 96 -20.23 -1.15 -7.31
CA LEU A 96 -21.34 -1.23 -8.24
C LEU A 96 -20.87 -1.51 -9.67
N MET A 97 -21.75 -2.10 -10.47
CA MET A 97 -21.61 -2.25 -11.92
C MET A 97 -22.92 -1.86 -12.61
N ASN A 98 -22.82 -1.46 -13.88
CA ASN A 98 -23.95 -1.23 -14.78
C ASN A 98 -24.89 -0.09 -14.34
N PRO A 99 -24.61 1.19 -14.63
CA PRO A 99 -25.39 2.32 -14.09
C PRO A 99 -26.86 2.36 -14.50
N ASP A 100 -27.23 1.80 -15.65
CA ASP A 100 -28.63 1.78 -16.12
C ASP A 100 -29.50 0.78 -15.33
N ASP A 101 -28.88 -0.26 -14.78
CA ASP A 101 -29.49 -1.23 -13.87
C ASP A 101 -28.43 -1.67 -12.83
N PRO A 102 -28.19 -0.83 -11.79
CA PRO A 102 -27.08 -0.98 -10.87
C PRO A 102 -27.09 -2.32 -10.13
N VAL A 103 -25.99 -3.05 -10.23
CA VAL A 103 -25.75 -4.28 -9.49
C VAL A 103 -24.65 -4.05 -8.45
N THR A 104 -24.93 -4.33 -7.18
CA THR A 104 -23.92 -4.39 -6.12
C THR A 104 -23.09 -5.67 -6.27
N VAL A 105 -21.81 -5.51 -6.59
CA VAL A 105 -20.89 -6.64 -6.78
C VAL A 105 -20.13 -7.00 -5.51
N ASP A 106 -19.90 -6.02 -4.64
CA ASP A 106 -19.33 -6.23 -3.31
C ASP A 106 -19.84 -5.15 -2.35
N SER A 107 -19.84 -5.45 -1.05
CA SER A 107 -20.30 -4.53 -0.03
C SER A 107 -19.56 -4.74 1.29
N TYR A 108 -19.29 -3.65 2.00
CA TYR A 108 -18.72 -3.64 3.33
C TYR A 108 -19.56 -2.78 4.26
N ASP A 109 -19.84 -3.28 5.46
CA ASP A 109 -20.57 -2.56 6.51
C ASP A 109 -19.89 -2.87 7.84
N GLY A 110 -19.20 -1.87 8.42
CA GLY A 110 -18.43 -2.07 9.63
C GLY A 110 -17.59 -0.87 10.06
N ASP A 111 -16.64 -1.15 10.95
CA ASP A 111 -15.76 -0.16 11.56
C ASP A 111 -14.71 0.33 10.56
N LEU A 112 -14.71 1.63 10.26
CA LEU A 112 -13.67 2.26 9.46
C LEU A 112 -12.36 2.34 10.26
N CYS A 113 -12.42 3.02 11.40
CA CYS A 113 -11.30 3.21 12.31
C CYS A 113 -11.80 3.56 13.72
N VAL A 114 -10.90 3.45 14.69
CA VAL A 114 -11.15 3.87 16.07
C VAL A 114 -10.31 5.10 16.37
N VAL A 115 -10.95 6.24 16.64
CA VAL A 115 -10.24 7.47 16.94
C VAL A 115 -9.95 7.56 18.43
N THR A 116 -8.68 7.71 18.77
CA THR A 116 -8.20 7.76 20.16
C THR A 116 -7.34 9.00 20.40
N THR A 117 -7.15 9.35 21.67
CA THR A 117 -6.16 10.36 22.09
C THR A 117 -4.75 9.79 22.21
N GLU A 118 -4.59 8.49 21.95
CA GLU A 118 -3.29 7.84 22.05
C GLU A 118 -2.45 8.31 20.87
N ILE A 119 -1.38 9.04 21.18
CA ILE A 119 -0.28 9.22 20.24
C ILE A 119 0.26 7.79 20.05
N PRO A 120 0.24 7.22 18.83
CA PRO A 120 0.83 5.91 18.61
C PRO A 120 2.25 5.94 19.21
N PRO A 121 2.63 4.94 20.01
CA PRO A 121 3.92 4.97 20.69
C PRO A 121 5.00 5.29 19.65
N GLU A 122 5.89 6.21 19.99
CA GLU A 122 7.11 6.41 19.22
C GLU A 122 7.74 5.02 19.08
N TYR A 123 7.88 4.54 17.86
CA TYR A 123 8.33 3.17 17.64
C TYR A 123 9.69 3.01 18.31
N GLU A 124 9.78 2.16 19.34
CA GLU A 124 11.08 1.74 19.82
C GLU A 124 11.60 0.70 18.83
N LEU A 125 12.71 1.01 18.17
CA LEU A 125 13.37 0.09 17.24
C LEU A 125 13.79 -1.17 18.00
N ILE A 126 12.95 -2.20 18.00
CA ILE A 126 13.15 -3.44 18.77
C ILE A 126 14.34 -4.23 18.21
N GLN A 127 14.57 -4.15 16.90
CA GLN A 127 15.69 -4.80 16.22
C GLN A 127 16.08 -4.05 14.94
N HIS A 128 17.35 -3.62 14.86
CA HIS A 128 17.99 -3.19 13.63
C HIS A 128 18.93 -4.30 13.18
N THR A 129 18.58 -5.03 12.12
CA THR A 129 19.52 -5.99 11.51
C THR A 129 20.45 -5.21 10.59
N ILE A 130 21.61 -4.81 11.13
CA ILE A 130 22.69 -4.25 10.32
C ILE A 130 23.31 -5.40 9.54
N TYR A 131 23.17 -5.37 8.22
CA TYR A 131 23.89 -6.27 7.33
C TYR A 131 25.39 -5.91 7.36
N PRO A 132 26.30 -6.80 7.80
CA PRO A 132 27.73 -6.50 7.98
C PRO A 132 28.52 -6.31 6.66
N PHE A 133 27.85 -6.21 5.50
CA PHE A 133 28.50 -5.95 4.21
C PHE A 133 28.43 -4.49 3.75
N ALA A 134 27.94 -3.57 4.59
CA ALA A 134 28.01 -2.13 4.34
C ALA A 134 29.03 -1.47 5.28
N TYR A 135 30.32 -1.67 5.04
CA TYR A 135 31.33 -0.73 5.51
C TYR A 135 31.44 0.39 4.48
N ILE A 136 30.98 1.59 4.84
CA ILE A 136 31.40 2.80 4.13
C ILE A 136 32.74 3.20 4.76
N TYR A 137 33.83 2.89 4.08
CA TYR A 137 35.09 3.57 4.33
C TYR A 137 35.09 4.82 3.46
N ASP A 138 35.08 5.99 4.11
CA ASP A 138 35.35 7.25 3.42
C ASP A 138 36.86 7.39 3.25
N GLY A 139 37.32 7.35 2.00
CA GLY A 139 38.72 7.47 1.60
C GLY A 139 38.85 7.52 0.08
N ASP A 140 39.80 8.29 -0.42
CA ASP A 140 39.98 8.72 -1.83
C ASP A 140 40.32 7.58 -2.82
N VAL A 141 39.46 6.58 -3.00
CA VAL A 141 39.59 5.57 -4.06
C VAL A 141 38.23 5.35 -4.72
N GLU A 142 38.14 5.58 -6.04
CA GLU A 142 36.94 5.30 -6.84
C GLU A 142 36.66 3.78 -6.86
N VAL A 143 35.74 3.33 -6.00
CA VAL A 143 35.25 1.94 -6.00
C VAL A 143 34.04 1.84 -6.92
N THR A 144 34.14 1.02 -7.97
CA THR A 144 32.97 0.65 -8.79
C THR A 144 32.40 -0.69 -8.31
N THR A 145 31.11 -0.73 -7.99
CA THR A 145 30.40 -1.96 -7.60
C THR A 145 29.73 -2.59 -8.82
N VAL A 146 29.97 -3.89 -9.04
CA VAL A 146 29.26 -4.69 -10.04
C VAL A 146 28.53 -5.83 -9.34
N THR A 147 27.24 -5.99 -9.63
CA THR A 147 26.37 -6.99 -9.01
C THR A 147 26.10 -8.15 -9.96
N PHE A 148 26.26 -9.38 -9.47
CA PHE A 148 25.92 -10.60 -10.20
C PHE A 148 24.86 -11.38 -9.44
N LYS A 149 23.92 -12.00 -10.15
CA LYS A 149 22.95 -12.92 -9.56
C LYS A 149 23.54 -14.32 -9.52
N THR A 150 23.54 -14.96 -8.36
CA THR A 150 23.95 -16.36 -8.21
C THR A 150 22.84 -17.17 -7.54
N ASP A 151 22.93 -18.49 -7.64
CA ASP A 151 22.01 -19.38 -6.95
C ASP A 151 22.22 -19.31 -5.42
N PRO A 152 21.18 -19.57 -4.61
CA PRO A 152 21.23 -19.41 -3.16
C PRO A 152 22.02 -20.51 -2.44
N PHE A 153 22.50 -21.54 -3.13
CA PHE A 153 23.23 -22.66 -2.51
C PHE A 153 24.74 -22.55 -2.67
N THR A 154 25.21 -21.67 -3.56
CA THR A 154 26.63 -21.38 -3.72
C THR A 154 27.09 -20.36 -2.66
N PRO A 155 28.03 -20.73 -1.76
CA PRO A 155 28.51 -19.81 -0.73
C PRO A 155 29.17 -18.57 -1.34
N ALA A 156 28.74 -17.38 -0.89
CA ALA A 156 29.25 -16.11 -1.40
C ALA A 156 30.77 -15.96 -1.28
N ALA A 157 31.37 -16.54 -0.22
CA ALA A 157 32.83 -16.56 -0.04
C ALA A 157 33.55 -17.30 -1.18
N TRP A 158 33.01 -18.44 -1.63
CA TRP A 158 33.59 -19.21 -2.72
C TRP A 158 33.54 -18.44 -4.06
N ILE A 159 32.46 -17.71 -4.31
CA ILE A 159 32.32 -16.87 -5.52
C ILE A 159 33.31 -15.71 -5.47
N GLY A 160 33.41 -15.03 -4.32
CA GLY A 160 34.37 -13.95 -4.10
C GLY A 160 35.81 -14.39 -4.35
N ASP A 161 36.21 -15.52 -3.76
CA ASP A 161 37.56 -16.08 -3.93
C ASP A 161 37.85 -16.45 -5.40
N LYS A 162 36.86 -17.04 -6.10
CA LYS A 162 37.00 -17.39 -7.52
C LYS A 162 37.10 -16.16 -8.41
N PHE A 163 36.30 -15.14 -8.13
CA PHE A 163 36.31 -13.90 -8.89
C PHE A 163 37.64 -13.15 -8.69
N ALA A 164 38.09 -13.00 -7.44
CA ALA A 164 39.38 -12.39 -7.12
C ALA A 164 40.54 -13.15 -7.78
N SER A 165 40.55 -14.48 -7.71
CA SER A 165 41.58 -15.31 -8.37
C SER A 165 41.60 -15.10 -9.89
N LYS A 166 40.41 -15.03 -10.53
CA LYS A 166 40.30 -14.83 -11.97
C LYS A 166 40.66 -13.42 -12.41
N LEU A 167 40.32 -12.42 -11.60
CA LEU A 167 40.71 -11.04 -11.84
C LEU A 167 42.24 -10.88 -11.70
N GLU A 168 42.86 -11.49 -10.69
CA GLU A 168 44.32 -11.49 -10.54
C GLU A 168 45.01 -12.17 -11.73
N GLU A 169 44.45 -13.28 -12.23
CA GLU A 169 44.93 -13.97 -13.43
C GLU A 169 44.86 -13.08 -14.68
N GLU A 170 43.73 -12.41 -14.92
CA GLU A 170 43.55 -11.48 -16.06
C GLU A 170 44.43 -10.23 -15.96
N VAL A 171 44.59 -9.67 -14.75
CA VAL A 171 45.47 -8.51 -14.52
C VAL A 171 46.92 -8.90 -14.78
N ARG A 172 47.39 -10.05 -14.24
CA ARG A 172 48.76 -10.54 -14.49
C ARG A 172 49.00 -10.89 -15.97
N ALA A 173 47.97 -11.33 -16.68
CA ALA A 173 48.05 -11.57 -18.13
C ALA A 173 48.15 -10.28 -18.96
N ARG A 174 47.71 -9.14 -18.41
CA ARG A 174 47.72 -7.83 -19.07
C ARG A 174 48.87 -6.91 -18.61
N GLY A 175 49.58 -7.26 -17.54
CA GLY A 175 50.81 -6.60 -17.08
C GLY A 175 50.71 -6.09 -15.66
#